data_AF-A0A9E8ZEH3-F1
#
_entry.id   AF-A0A9E8ZEH3-F1
#
_cell.length_a   1.000
_cell.length_b   1.000
_cell.length_c   1.000
_cell.angle_alpha   90.00
_cell.angle_beta   90.00
_cell.angle_gamma   90.00
#
_symmetry.space_group_name_H-M   'P 1'
#
loop_
_entity.id
_entity.type
_entity.pdbx_description
1 polymer ?
#
loop_
_entity_poly.entity_id
_entity_poly.type
_entity_poly.pdbx_seq_one_letter_code
_entity_poly.pdbx_strand_id
1 'polypeptide(L)'
;MKRLIAAAVVPGVVLFVACTADSAHAYYEAAWDFVCEWECGEAYFPYEYGGYTLNGYASVYFDELPATEYEAYTWAYYDFWQTANCEQFSTTFSQMVCFDTAFLHGVDGWYEFANLYWGYSDDELACRVIDERAYWHDNGSPYSEGWLNRDAALADIGGCW
;
A
#
# COMPACT_ATOMS: atom_id res chain seq x y z
N MET A 1 5.31 58.21 27.78
CA MET A 1 5.80 57.69 26.49
C MET A 1 6.03 56.19 26.62
N LYS A 2 5.47 55.42 25.67
CA LYS A 2 5.74 54.02 25.23
C LYS A 2 5.88 52.89 26.27
N ARG A 3 4.97 51.92 26.11
CA ARG A 3 5.00 50.54 26.62
C ARG A 3 6.19 49.77 26.02
N LEU A 4 6.71 48.78 26.74
CA LEU A 4 7.20 47.53 26.17
C LEU A 4 6.83 46.39 27.12
N ILE A 5 5.80 45.64 26.70
CA ILE A 5 5.45 44.33 27.25
C ILE A 5 6.49 43.38 26.67
N ALA A 6 7.34 42.80 27.51
CA ALA A 6 8.14 41.65 27.11
C ALA A 6 7.19 40.47 26.94
N ALA A 7 6.94 40.08 25.70
CA ALA A 7 6.24 38.85 25.38
C ALA A 7 7.07 37.67 25.91
N ALA A 8 6.52 36.92 26.85
CA ALA A 8 7.04 35.62 27.21
C ALA A 8 6.89 34.71 25.99
N VAL A 9 8.01 34.26 25.43
CA VAL A 9 8.05 33.19 24.45
C VAL A 9 7.61 31.93 25.18
N VAL A 10 6.43 31.40 24.84
CA VAL A 10 5.98 30.08 25.27
C VAL A 10 6.74 29.06 24.42
N PRO A 11 7.66 28.25 24.97
CA PRO A 11 8.29 27.17 24.24
C PRO A 11 7.32 25.99 24.27
N GLY A 12 6.43 25.89 23.28
CA GLY A 12 5.36 24.89 23.37
C GLY A 12 4.67 24.47 22.08
N VAL A 13 5.15 24.86 20.89
CA VAL A 13 4.51 24.45 19.62
C VAL A 13 5.55 24.27 18.50
N VAL A 14 6.46 23.30 18.63
CA VAL A 14 7.27 22.81 17.48
C VAL A 14 7.45 21.28 17.51
N LEU A 15 6.89 20.55 18.49
CA LEU A 15 7.23 19.13 18.72
C LEU A 15 6.19 18.10 18.25
N PHE A 16 5.19 18.48 17.45
CA PHE A 16 4.11 17.55 17.04
C PHE A 16 4.05 17.20 15.56
N VAL A 17 4.82 17.87 14.69
CA VAL A 17 4.75 17.63 13.22
C VAL A 17 5.85 16.67 12.73
N ALA A 18 6.94 16.49 13.49
CA ALA A 18 8.03 15.60 13.09
C ALA A 18 7.73 14.10 13.35
N CYS A 19 6.97 13.77 14.40
CA CYS A 19 6.67 12.36 14.72
C CYS A 19 5.69 11.70 13.74
N THR A 20 4.85 12.46 13.03
CA THR A 20 3.86 11.90 12.09
C THR A 20 4.44 11.60 10.71
N ALA A 21 5.44 12.38 10.26
CA ALA A 21 6.10 12.15 8.98
C ALA A 21 7.06 10.95 9.04
N ASP A 22 7.84 10.84 10.12
CA ASP A 22 8.76 9.70 10.32
C ASP A 22 7.99 8.37 10.49
N SER A 23 6.82 8.41 11.13
CA SER A 23 5.97 7.22 11.27
C SER A 23 5.26 6.84 9.97
N ALA A 24 4.69 7.81 9.23
CA ALA A 24 4.10 7.54 7.92
C ALA A 24 5.12 6.96 6.92
N HIS A 25 6.36 7.47 6.93
CA HIS A 25 7.43 6.94 6.09
C HIS A 25 7.83 5.51 6.49
N ALA A 26 7.97 5.22 7.79
CA ALA A 26 8.27 3.88 8.27
C ALA A 26 7.17 2.86 7.98
N TYR A 27 5.89 3.27 8.01
CA TYR A 27 4.80 2.39 7.63
C TYR A 27 4.76 2.11 6.13
N TYR A 28 5.06 3.12 5.32
CA TYR A 28 5.19 2.93 3.88
C TYR A 28 6.35 2.00 3.54
N GLU A 29 7.51 2.18 4.17
CA GLU A 29 8.68 1.29 3.99
C GLU A 29 8.33 -0.16 4.32
N ALA A 30 7.68 -0.42 5.46
CA ALA A 30 7.25 -1.77 5.82
C ALA A 30 6.24 -2.37 4.84
N ALA A 31 5.30 -1.55 4.32
CA ALA A 31 4.33 -2.00 3.33
C ALA A 31 4.99 -2.27 1.96
N TRP A 32 5.96 -1.45 1.57
CA TRP A 32 6.77 -1.66 0.37
C TRP A 32 7.59 -2.94 0.47
N ASP A 33 8.31 -3.16 1.57
CA ASP A 33 9.11 -4.36 1.76
C ASP A 33 8.27 -5.63 1.55
N PHE A 34 7.04 -5.62 2.09
CA PHE A 34 6.09 -6.71 1.85
C PHE A 34 5.73 -6.84 0.37
N VAL A 35 5.21 -5.78 -0.27
CA VAL A 35 4.81 -5.84 -1.70
C VAL A 35 5.97 -6.26 -2.59
N CYS A 36 7.16 -5.74 -2.31
CA CYS A 36 8.35 -5.92 -3.13
C CYS A 36 8.88 -7.36 -3.08
N GLU A 37 8.72 -8.05 -1.94
CA GLU A 37 9.00 -9.48 -1.83
C GLU A 37 8.23 -10.32 -2.87
N TRP A 38 7.00 -9.89 -3.21
CA TRP A 38 6.12 -10.61 -4.14
C TRP A 38 6.18 -10.11 -5.58
N GLU A 39 6.35 -8.80 -5.80
CA GLU A 39 6.12 -8.16 -7.11
C GLU A 39 7.34 -7.48 -7.74
N CYS A 40 8.42 -7.20 -7.00
CA CYS A 40 9.54 -6.39 -7.52
C CYS A 40 10.46 -7.11 -8.54
N GLY A 41 10.07 -8.28 -9.03
CA GLY A 41 10.84 -9.03 -10.00
C GLY A 41 10.83 -8.44 -11.41
N GLU A 42 11.67 -9.02 -12.27
CA GLU A 42 11.51 -8.95 -13.72
C GLU A 42 10.75 -10.20 -14.17
N ALA A 43 9.69 -10.02 -14.96
CA ALA A 43 9.00 -11.12 -15.58
C ALA A 43 8.55 -10.77 -17.00
N TYR A 44 8.48 -11.79 -17.85
CA TYR A 44 8.05 -11.66 -19.23
C TYR A 44 6.95 -12.66 -19.53
N PHE A 45 5.75 -12.14 -19.73
CA PHE A 45 4.57 -12.96 -19.98
C PHE A 45 4.00 -12.75 -21.37
N PRO A 46 3.27 -13.74 -21.91
CA PRO A 46 2.41 -13.53 -23.06
C PRO A 46 1.46 -12.34 -22.82
N TYR A 47 1.00 -11.70 -23.90
CA TYR A 47 0.21 -10.46 -23.89
C TYR A 47 -0.99 -10.46 -22.91
N GLU A 48 -1.52 -11.62 -22.55
CA GLU A 48 -2.68 -11.79 -21.67
C GLU A 48 -2.41 -11.45 -20.19
N TYR A 49 -1.15 -11.40 -19.74
CA TYR A 49 -0.81 -11.22 -18.31
C TYR A 49 0.18 -10.08 -18.04
N GLY A 50 0.00 -8.94 -18.71
CA GLY A 50 0.79 -7.74 -18.44
C GLY A 50 2.00 -7.53 -19.35
N GLY A 51 2.32 -8.50 -20.22
CA GLY A 51 3.48 -8.41 -21.11
C GLY A 51 4.79 -8.43 -20.35
N TYR A 52 5.67 -7.46 -20.61
CA TYR A 52 6.92 -7.29 -19.86
C TYR A 52 6.64 -6.51 -18.58
N THR A 53 7.02 -7.07 -17.43
CA THR A 53 6.87 -6.46 -16.11
C THR A 53 8.23 -6.28 -15.45
N LEU A 54 8.45 -5.12 -14.85
CA LEU A 54 9.67 -4.82 -14.11
C LEU A 54 9.33 -4.08 -12.82
N ASN A 55 9.84 -4.57 -11.69
CA ASN A 55 9.60 -4.02 -10.36
C ASN A 55 8.09 -3.83 -10.04
N GLY A 56 7.24 -4.76 -10.49
CA GLY A 56 5.79 -4.72 -10.29
C GLY A 56 5.01 -3.84 -11.28
N TYR A 57 5.67 -3.19 -12.24
CA TYR A 57 5.02 -2.36 -13.25
C TYR A 57 5.00 -3.05 -14.61
N ALA A 58 3.83 -3.04 -15.28
CA ALA A 58 3.60 -3.75 -16.53
C ALA A 58 3.59 -2.83 -17.76
N SER A 59 4.32 -3.19 -18.82
CA SER A 59 4.46 -2.38 -20.04
C SER A 59 3.17 -2.17 -20.82
N VAL A 60 2.10 -2.91 -20.50
CA VAL A 60 0.78 -2.74 -21.11
C VAL A 60 -0.01 -1.58 -20.48
N TYR A 61 0.36 -1.15 -19.28
CA TYR A 61 -0.30 -0.06 -18.54
C TYR A 61 0.57 1.20 -18.44
N PHE A 62 1.88 1.07 -18.60
CA PHE A 62 2.84 2.15 -18.45
C PHE A 62 3.71 2.29 -19.70
N ASP A 63 3.87 3.53 -20.18
CA ASP A 63 4.73 3.86 -21.32
C ASP A 63 6.22 3.68 -20.99
N GLU A 64 6.59 3.87 -19.72
CA GLU A 64 7.94 3.70 -19.18
C GLU A 64 7.86 2.86 -17.90
N LEU A 65 8.88 2.03 -17.66
CA LEU A 65 8.97 1.18 -16.48
C LEU A 65 10.09 1.69 -15.56
N PRO A 66 9.91 1.60 -14.22
CA PRO A 66 10.94 2.00 -13.28
C PRO A 66 12.17 1.10 -13.43
N ALA A 67 13.31 1.70 -13.74
CA ALA A 67 14.55 0.98 -14.04
C ALA A 67 15.20 0.35 -12.80
N THR A 68 14.79 0.80 -11.61
CA THR A 68 15.31 0.30 -10.33
C THR A 68 14.19 0.11 -9.33
N GLU A 69 14.40 -0.78 -8.36
CA GLU A 69 13.49 -0.98 -7.23
C GLU A 69 13.24 0.33 -6.46
N TYR A 70 14.26 1.19 -6.30
CA TYR A 70 14.09 2.49 -5.64
C TYR A 70 13.20 3.46 -6.44
N GLU A 71 13.27 3.40 -7.76
CA GLU A 71 12.37 4.17 -8.62
C GLU A 71 10.94 3.65 -8.49
N ALA A 72 10.76 2.32 -8.50
CA ALA A 72 9.47 1.68 -8.27
C ALA A 72 8.89 2.02 -6.88
N TYR A 73 9.71 2.00 -5.83
CA TYR A 73 9.37 2.47 -4.49
C TYR A 73 8.87 3.92 -4.51
N THR A 74 9.50 4.79 -5.30
CA THR A 74 9.08 6.18 -5.37
C THR A 74 7.76 6.32 -6.13
N TRP A 75 7.60 5.62 -7.25
CA TRP A 75 6.38 5.65 -8.06
C TRP A 75 5.19 5.09 -7.27
N ALA A 76 5.38 3.94 -6.61
CA ALA A 76 4.34 3.24 -5.89
C ALA A 76 3.76 4.08 -4.73
N TYR A 77 4.56 4.98 -4.16
CA TYR A 77 4.09 5.92 -3.16
C TYR A 77 3.01 6.85 -3.72
N TYR A 78 3.21 7.37 -4.93
CA TYR A 78 2.28 8.32 -5.55
C TYR A 78 1.14 7.61 -6.28
N ASP A 79 1.45 6.56 -7.04
CA ASP A 79 0.49 5.86 -7.89
C ASP A 79 -0.54 5.08 -7.06
N PHE A 80 -0.12 4.51 -5.93
CA PHE A 80 -0.95 3.58 -5.15
C PHE A 80 -1.13 4.05 -3.70
N TRP A 81 -0.06 4.20 -2.91
CA TRP A 81 -0.17 4.49 -1.48
C TRP A 81 -0.93 5.78 -1.18
N GLN A 82 -0.50 6.89 -1.78
CA GLN A 82 -1.12 8.21 -1.59
C GLN A 82 -2.49 8.26 -2.27
N THR A 83 -2.60 7.74 -3.49
CA THR A 83 -3.84 7.81 -4.29
C THR A 83 -4.97 6.97 -3.68
N ALA A 84 -4.67 5.81 -3.11
CA ALA A 84 -5.63 4.99 -2.35
C ALA A 84 -5.90 5.54 -0.93
N ASN A 85 -5.19 6.58 -0.51
CA ASN A 85 -5.24 7.16 0.83
C ASN A 85 -4.88 6.16 1.93
N CYS A 86 -3.89 5.28 1.70
CA CYS A 86 -3.55 4.24 2.67
C CYS A 86 -3.07 4.82 4.01
N GLU A 87 -2.40 5.97 4.03
CA GLU A 87 -1.98 6.66 5.26
C GLU A 87 -3.11 7.02 6.24
N GLN A 88 -4.38 6.99 5.81
CA GLN A 88 -5.53 7.32 6.64
C GLN A 88 -5.98 6.17 7.56
N PHE A 89 -5.51 4.95 7.30
CA PHE A 89 -5.79 3.81 8.15
C PHE A 89 -5.01 3.87 9.46
N SER A 90 -5.63 3.41 10.54
CA SER A 90 -5.12 3.56 11.91
C SER A 90 -4.07 2.53 12.33
N THR A 91 -3.86 1.47 11.55
CA THR A 91 -2.90 0.40 11.87
C THR A 91 -1.96 0.14 10.71
N THR A 92 -0.73 -0.27 11.00
CA THR A 92 0.24 -0.67 9.97
C THR A 92 -0.28 -1.83 9.11
N PHE A 93 -1.02 -2.76 9.71
CA PHE A 93 -1.59 -3.90 8.98
C PHE A 93 -2.63 -3.45 7.93
N SER A 94 -3.60 -2.62 8.32
CA SER A 94 -4.62 -2.12 7.39
C SER A 94 -4.04 -1.19 6.31
N GLN A 95 -3.00 -0.40 6.65
CA GLN A 95 -2.23 0.36 5.66
C GLN A 95 -1.53 -0.55 4.65
N MET A 96 -0.89 -1.63 5.12
CA MET A 96 -0.24 -2.63 4.26
C MET A 96 -1.24 -3.32 3.34
N VAL A 97 -2.40 -3.75 3.84
CA VAL A 97 -3.44 -4.38 3.01
C VAL A 97 -4.00 -3.40 1.98
N CYS A 98 -4.23 -2.13 2.34
CA CYS A 98 -4.62 -1.08 1.41
C CYS A 98 -3.60 -0.97 0.27
N PHE A 99 -2.32 -0.83 0.61
CA PHE A 99 -1.26 -0.65 -0.38
C PHE A 99 -1.08 -1.87 -1.27
N ASP A 100 -0.99 -3.05 -0.67
CA ASP A 100 -0.82 -4.32 -1.37
C ASP A 100 -1.97 -4.58 -2.36
N THR A 101 -3.20 -4.32 -1.92
CA THR A 101 -4.39 -4.47 -2.77
C THR A 101 -4.42 -3.44 -3.90
N ALA A 102 -4.10 -2.17 -3.60
CA ALA A 102 -4.04 -1.12 -4.61
C ALA A 102 -2.93 -1.38 -5.64
N PHE A 103 -1.80 -1.94 -5.22
CA PHE A 103 -0.69 -2.29 -6.11
C PHE A 103 -1.06 -3.47 -7.03
N LEU A 104 -1.69 -4.52 -6.48
CA LEU A 104 -2.04 -5.73 -7.22
C LEU A 104 -3.26 -5.56 -8.14
N HIS A 105 -4.29 -4.86 -7.67
CA HIS A 105 -5.58 -4.73 -8.36
C HIS A 105 -5.87 -3.31 -8.88
N GLY A 106 -4.95 -2.37 -8.69
CA GLY A 106 -5.19 -0.96 -8.92
C GLY A 106 -5.97 -0.30 -7.78
N VAL A 107 -5.88 1.03 -7.73
CA VAL A 107 -6.59 1.86 -6.72
C VAL A 107 -8.11 1.64 -6.77
N ASP A 108 -8.67 1.48 -7.98
CA ASP A 108 -10.09 1.20 -8.15
C ASP A 108 -10.47 -0.16 -7.56
N GLY A 109 -9.65 -1.20 -7.77
CA GLY A 109 -9.86 -2.52 -7.18
C GLY A 109 -9.85 -2.49 -5.66
N TRP A 110 -8.93 -1.72 -5.07
CA TRP A 110 -8.95 -1.45 -3.63
C TRP A 110 -10.30 -0.87 -3.17
N TYR A 111 -10.77 0.19 -3.84
CA TYR A 111 -12.06 0.80 -3.47
C TYR A 111 -13.24 -0.15 -3.70
N GLU A 112 -13.23 -0.98 -4.75
CA GLU A 112 -14.26 -1.98 -4.99
C GLU A 112 -14.39 -2.96 -3.82
N PHE A 113 -13.27 -3.52 -3.35
CA PHE A 113 -13.27 -4.42 -2.19
C PHE A 113 -13.60 -3.71 -0.88
N ALA A 114 -12.95 -2.57 -0.60
CA ALA A 114 -13.11 -1.85 0.65
C ALA A 114 -14.53 -1.30 0.85
N ASN A 115 -15.22 -0.89 -0.23
CA ASN A 115 -16.58 -0.36 -0.17
C ASN A 115 -17.59 -1.37 0.38
N LEU A 116 -17.34 -2.67 0.25
CA LEU A 116 -18.20 -3.71 0.82
C LEU A 116 -18.20 -3.70 2.36
N TYR A 117 -17.17 -3.10 2.97
CA TYR A 117 -16.92 -3.14 4.41
C TYR A 117 -16.62 -1.76 5.02
N TRP A 118 -16.98 -0.65 4.35
CA TRP A 118 -16.62 0.74 4.70
C TRP A 118 -17.22 1.30 6.02
N GLY A 119 -17.61 0.44 6.96
CA GLY A 119 -18.02 0.81 8.32
C GLY A 119 -17.46 -0.12 9.39
N TYR A 120 -16.57 -1.04 9.00
CA TYR A 120 -15.87 -1.96 9.88
C TYR A 120 -14.67 -1.25 10.51
N SER A 121 -14.05 -1.83 11.54
CA SER A 121 -12.74 -1.36 11.98
C SER A 121 -11.71 -1.59 10.88
N ASP A 122 -10.65 -0.79 10.84
CA ASP A 122 -9.62 -0.86 9.80
C ASP A 122 -9.04 -2.28 9.64
N ASP A 123 -8.73 -2.96 10.74
CA ASP A 123 -8.21 -4.34 10.71
C ASP A 123 -9.27 -5.36 10.25
N GLU A 124 -10.53 -5.17 10.64
CA GLU A 124 -11.60 -6.07 10.21
C GLU A 124 -11.90 -5.88 8.72
N LEU A 125 -11.92 -4.64 8.23
CA LEU A 125 -11.98 -4.32 6.81
C LEU A 125 -10.80 -4.96 6.06
N ALA A 126 -9.58 -4.82 6.59
CA ALA A 126 -8.40 -5.39 5.97
C ALA A 126 -8.48 -6.93 5.85
N CYS A 127 -8.86 -7.64 6.91
CA CYS A 127 -9.08 -9.09 6.82
C CYS A 127 -10.17 -9.46 5.80
N ARG A 128 -11.26 -8.68 5.72
CA ARG A 128 -12.33 -8.90 4.73
C ARG A 128 -11.89 -8.67 3.29
N VAL A 129 -11.02 -7.69 3.05
CA VAL A 129 -10.45 -7.47 1.72
C VAL A 129 -9.56 -8.63 1.31
N ILE A 130 -8.79 -9.23 2.23
CA ILE A 130 -8.00 -10.44 1.94
C ILE A 130 -8.94 -11.61 1.55
N ASP A 131 -10.05 -11.79 2.27
CA ASP A 131 -11.06 -12.81 1.92
C ASP A 131 -11.62 -12.60 0.49
N GLU A 132 -11.97 -11.35 0.14
CA GLU A 132 -12.51 -11.03 -1.19
C GLU A 132 -11.49 -11.27 -2.30
N ARG A 133 -10.22 -10.85 -2.11
CA ARG A 133 -9.15 -11.12 -3.07
C ARG A 133 -9.02 -12.62 -3.34
N ALA A 134 -8.88 -13.41 -2.28
CA ALA A 134 -8.76 -14.86 -2.37
C ALA A 134 -9.96 -15.51 -3.08
N TYR A 135 -11.17 -14.97 -2.89
CA TYR A 135 -12.38 -15.47 -3.55
C TYR A 135 -12.43 -15.15 -5.05
N TRP A 136 -12.01 -13.95 -5.45
CA TRP A 136 -12.11 -13.47 -6.85
C TRP A 136 -10.90 -13.81 -7.72
N HIS A 137 -9.89 -14.52 -7.19
CA HIS A 137 -8.73 -14.94 -7.97
C HIS A 137 -9.08 -15.82 -9.18
N ASP A 138 -8.35 -15.58 -10.28
CA ASP A 138 -8.36 -16.49 -11.42
C ASP A 138 -7.62 -17.78 -11.06
N ASN A 139 -8.36 -18.79 -10.62
CA ASN A 139 -7.84 -20.11 -10.29
C ASN A 139 -7.28 -20.88 -11.51
N GLY A 140 -7.49 -20.39 -12.74
CA GLY A 140 -6.85 -20.90 -13.95
C GLY A 140 -5.46 -20.33 -14.20
N SER A 141 -5.09 -19.26 -13.50
CA SER A 141 -3.81 -18.57 -13.65
C SER A 141 -2.64 -19.41 -13.12
N PRO A 142 -1.48 -19.41 -13.80
CA PRO A 142 -0.27 -20.03 -13.28
C PRO A 142 0.26 -19.35 -12.00
N TYR A 143 -0.21 -18.15 -11.67
CA TYR A 143 0.18 -17.41 -10.45
C TYR A 143 -0.76 -17.65 -9.27
N SER A 144 -1.85 -18.40 -9.46
CA SER A 144 -2.89 -18.60 -8.44
C SER A 144 -2.32 -19.08 -7.10
N GLU A 145 -1.37 -20.02 -7.12
CA GLU A 145 -0.70 -20.49 -5.90
C GLU A 145 0.14 -19.40 -5.23
N GLY A 146 0.84 -18.58 -6.02
CA GLY A 146 1.61 -17.44 -5.50
C GLY A 146 0.72 -16.40 -4.82
N TRP A 147 -0.42 -16.06 -5.45
CA TRP A 147 -1.38 -15.12 -4.88
C TRP A 147 -2.01 -15.64 -3.59
N LEU A 148 -2.36 -16.93 -3.52
CA LEU A 148 -2.88 -17.54 -2.28
C LEU A 148 -1.84 -17.52 -1.15
N ASN A 149 -0.57 -17.76 -1.46
CA ASN A 149 0.50 -17.69 -0.46
C ASN A 149 0.72 -16.25 0.03
N ARG A 150 0.60 -15.25 -0.86
CA ARG A 150 0.67 -13.83 -0.49
C ARG A 150 -0.48 -13.43 0.44
N ASP A 151 -1.71 -13.81 0.11
CA ASP A 151 -2.88 -13.52 0.95
C ASP A 151 -2.77 -14.21 2.32
N ALA A 152 -2.26 -15.44 2.37
CA ALA A 152 -1.99 -16.15 3.62
C ALA A 152 -0.90 -15.45 4.46
N ALA A 153 0.14 -14.90 3.83
CA ALA A 153 1.18 -14.14 4.53
C ALA A 153 0.64 -12.82 5.10
N LEU A 154 -0.20 -12.09 4.34
CA LEU A 154 -0.90 -10.90 4.85
C LEU A 154 -1.80 -11.23 6.05
N ALA A 155 -2.55 -12.34 5.94
CA ALA A 155 -3.43 -12.78 7.00
C ALA A 155 -2.70 -13.10 8.30
N ASP A 156 -1.54 -13.77 8.22
CA ASP A 156 -0.69 -14.08 9.38
C ASP A 156 -0.20 -12.81 10.10
N ILE A 157 0.14 -11.76 9.34
CA ILE A 157 0.54 -10.45 9.91
C ILE A 157 -0.62 -9.83 10.71
N GLY A 158 -1.83 -9.87 10.17
CA GLY A 158 -3.03 -9.30 10.80
C GLY A 158 -3.66 -10.15 11.88
N GLY A 159 -3.23 -11.42 12.02
CA GLY A 159 -3.95 -12.40 12.84
C GLY A 159 -5.36 -12.68 12.30
N CYS A 160 -5.52 -12.62 10.98
CA CYS A 160 -6.75 -13.01 10.33
C CYS A 160 -6.82 -14.55 10.31
N TRP A 161 -7.87 -15.10 10.94
CA TRP A 161 -8.22 -16.53 11.11
C TRP A 161 -7.24 -17.46 11.83
#